data_AF-V5F389-F1
#
_entry.id   AF-V5F389-F1
#
_cell.length_a   1.000
_cell.length_b   1.000
_cell.length_c   1.000
_cell.angle_alpha   90.00
_cell.angle_beta   90.00
_cell.angle_gamma   90.00
#
_symmetry.space_group_name_H-M   'P 1'
#
loop_
_entity.id
_entity.type
_entity.pdbx_description
1 polymer ?
#
loop_
_entity_poly.entity_id
_entity_poly.type
_entity_poly.pdbx_seq_one_letter_code
_entity_poly.pdbx_strand_id
1 'polypeptide(L)'
;MDKGVFVSFKSVEELFGIEDGSFVSCELALAPQSEREKHENPFECNVLVSSVRRLVKLPEYTAEDIIKGDENIFLDDSVYKLHLQNVQARIDNEVSVLNAEFDREESSLKAQISSYKDQLQQTQDDLNQKNNVLSKAIEKAQKLEDEHSELQQKIALQKKAEETMSRKIERLKAYVESKAGFLKSLEFLDDDDFDLFVGSTLSNRHSDEHISFSQAFDSNYSDAVSYIQAHLKERDILYPRHIIENFLTLIRTNDLIILAGDSGSGKTNLVQSFAKAIGGVSKIIPVKPNWTSSEDLLGYYNPLEKKYLATPFLEALIEAKQNPDIPYFICLDEMNLARVEYYFADFLSKLEERNEQPTIQLYSDDEAAHVLAELKGVVSIISNAQEKFSKNGIVDFVALMQDEEINAEMKRAFGFSDKDSLIKYHGDIRRMLAGVLGTPSSITIPANVRIIGAINIDETTHYLSPKILDRAHVMKFKSPLLTDWDAIFDEIDSYGLDDVTLPLVFDVEELGECTPYPKFERSNEFCELFTTLNRDVFDPLGVEFGMRTIRQGLNYVSLFSDVNDNKSLAINNFIVHKVLPKFTFDGDKQVGDYASSL
;
A
#
# COMPACT_ATOMS: atom_id res chain seq x y z
N MET A 1 86.83 -67.54 -40.50
CA MET A 1 87.39 -66.68 -41.56
C MET A 1 86.58 -65.41 -41.58
N ASP A 2 87.27 -64.33 -41.26
CA ASP A 2 87.03 -62.90 -41.51
C ASP A 2 85.77 -62.25 -40.94
N LYS A 3 85.72 -62.15 -39.60
CA LYS A 3 85.01 -61.06 -38.93
C LYS A 3 85.91 -59.82 -38.91
N GLY A 4 85.95 -59.12 -40.03
CA GLY A 4 86.65 -57.84 -40.19
C GLY A 4 85.73 -56.83 -40.86
N VAL A 5 85.98 -55.54 -40.58
CA VAL A 5 85.35 -54.42 -41.29
C VAL A 5 85.73 -54.53 -42.77
N PHE A 6 84.75 -54.80 -43.64
CA PHE A 6 84.96 -54.87 -45.08
C PHE A 6 85.02 -53.46 -45.65
N VAL A 7 86.17 -53.10 -46.22
CA VAL A 7 86.40 -51.79 -46.83
C VAL A 7 86.62 -52.00 -48.33
N SER A 8 85.77 -51.38 -49.16
CA SER A 8 85.95 -51.37 -50.61
C SER A 8 87.21 -50.58 -51.00
N PHE A 9 88.28 -51.30 -51.37
CA PHE A 9 89.63 -50.75 -51.64
C PHE A 9 89.73 -49.89 -52.91
N LYS A 10 88.72 -49.91 -53.79
CA LYS A 10 88.81 -49.28 -55.12
C LYS A 10 88.90 -47.75 -55.11
N SER A 11 88.44 -47.08 -54.05
CA SER A 11 88.43 -45.62 -53.99
C SER A 11 89.70 -45.00 -53.38
N VAL A 12 90.58 -45.81 -52.77
CA VAL A 12 91.74 -45.30 -52.02
C VAL A 12 93.02 -45.29 -52.87
N GLU A 13 93.23 -46.27 -53.76
CA GLU A 13 94.37 -46.31 -54.68
C GLU A 13 94.34 -45.18 -55.73
N GLU A 14 93.17 -44.90 -56.32
CA GLU A 14 93.03 -43.92 -57.42
C GLU A 14 93.18 -42.46 -56.96
N LEU A 15 93.00 -42.14 -55.67
CA LEU A 15 92.96 -40.77 -55.17
C LEU A 15 94.26 -40.29 -54.48
N PHE A 16 95.15 -41.19 -54.05
CA PHE A 16 96.27 -40.81 -53.17
C PHE A 16 97.65 -41.41 -53.52
N GLY A 17 97.79 -42.24 -54.56
CA GLY A 17 99.10 -42.75 -55.00
C GLY A 17 99.88 -43.48 -53.90
N ILE A 18 99.22 -44.43 -53.23
CA ILE A 18 99.75 -45.10 -52.04
C ILE A 18 100.55 -46.34 -52.45
N GLU A 19 101.82 -46.44 -52.02
CA GLU A 19 102.64 -47.65 -52.17
C GLU A 19 102.24 -48.73 -51.16
N ASP A 20 102.34 -50.00 -51.59
CA ASP A 20 101.99 -51.20 -50.81
C ASP A 20 102.74 -51.22 -49.46
N GLY A 21 102.00 -51.38 -48.35
CA GLY A 21 102.54 -51.34 -46.98
C GLY A 21 102.38 -50.03 -46.18
N SER A 22 101.61 -49.05 -46.68
CA SER A 22 101.34 -47.79 -45.97
C SER A 22 100.10 -47.85 -45.06
N PHE A 23 100.17 -47.29 -43.84
CA PHE A 23 99.01 -47.17 -42.94
C PHE A 23 98.23 -45.87 -43.18
N VAL A 24 96.90 -45.93 -43.10
CA VAL A 24 95.99 -44.78 -43.26
C VAL A 24 94.95 -44.74 -42.13
N SER A 25 94.55 -43.54 -41.70
CA SER A 25 93.36 -43.33 -40.87
C SER A 25 92.21 -42.82 -41.74
N CYS A 26 90.99 -43.23 -41.42
CA CYS A 26 89.79 -42.75 -42.09
C CYS A 26 88.59 -42.83 -41.14
N GLU A 27 87.62 -41.96 -41.36
CA GLU A 27 86.32 -42.04 -40.70
C GLU A 27 85.42 -43.01 -41.46
N LEU A 28 84.66 -43.79 -40.70
CA LEU A 28 83.67 -44.72 -41.21
C LEU A 28 82.27 -44.17 -40.98
N ALA A 29 81.45 -44.19 -42.02
CA ALA A 29 80.02 -43.96 -41.91
C ALA A 29 79.26 -45.21 -42.32
N LEU A 30 78.06 -45.41 -41.77
CA LEU A 30 77.21 -46.54 -42.15
C LEU A 30 76.95 -46.52 -43.66
N ALA A 31 77.13 -47.68 -44.30
CA ALA A 31 76.85 -47.85 -45.71
C ALA A 31 75.34 -47.65 -45.97
N PRO A 32 74.96 -47.19 -47.18
CA PRO A 32 73.55 -47.06 -47.56
C PRO A 32 72.79 -48.36 -47.30
N GLN A 33 71.54 -48.25 -46.86
CA GLN A 33 70.73 -49.39 -46.41
C GLN A 33 70.64 -50.52 -47.46
N SER A 34 70.63 -50.17 -48.75
CA SER A 34 70.60 -51.12 -49.86
C SER A 34 71.84 -52.03 -49.97
N GLU A 35 73.03 -51.54 -49.61
CA GLU A 35 74.26 -52.35 -49.60
C GLU A 35 74.30 -53.24 -48.35
N ARG A 36 73.92 -52.68 -47.19
CA ARG A 36 73.83 -53.41 -45.91
C ARG A 36 72.89 -54.62 -45.96
N GLU A 37 71.76 -54.47 -46.63
CA GLU A 37 70.80 -55.56 -46.84
C GLU A 37 71.33 -56.60 -47.84
N LYS A 38 72.02 -56.17 -48.90
CA LYS A 38 72.59 -57.04 -49.95
C LYS A 38 73.72 -57.93 -49.43
N HIS A 39 74.52 -57.45 -48.49
CA HIS A 39 75.60 -58.24 -47.87
C HIS A 39 75.19 -58.86 -46.52
N GLU A 40 73.90 -58.78 -46.16
CA GLU A 40 73.34 -59.27 -44.89
C GLU A 40 74.12 -58.79 -43.65
N ASN A 41 74.62 -57.54 -43.69
CA ASN A 41 75.37 -56.94 -42.59
C ASN A 41 74.81 -55.55 -42.21
N PRO A 42 74.03 -55.45 -41.11
CA PRO A 42 73.41 -54.18 -40.70
C PRO A 42 74.40 -53.13 -40.21
N PHE A 43 75.68 -53.50 -40.01
CA PHE A 43 76.76 -52.60 -39.57
C PHE A 43 77.83 -52.38 -40.65
N GLU A 44 77.54 -52.73 -41.91
CA GLU A 44 78.49 -52.42 -42.99
C GLU A 44 78.72 -50.91 -43.06
N CYS A 45 79.99 -50.52 -43.16
CA CYS A 45 80.41 -49.13 -43.15
C CYS A 45 81.22 -48.82 -44.40
N ASN A 46 80.96 -47.65 -44.98
CA ASN A 46 81.77 -47.10 -46.06
C ASN A 46 82.80 -46.13 -45.49
N VAL A 47 83.97 -46.12 -46.12
CA VAL A 47 84.99 -45.11 -45.85
C VAL A 47 84.55 -43.77 -46.44
N LEU A 48 84.56 -42.73 -45.61
CA LEU A 48 84.40 -41.36 -46.08
C LEU A 48 85.70 -40.91 -46.74
N VAL A 49 85.73 -40.92 -48.07
CA VAL A 49 86.95 -40.73 -48.86
C VAL A 49 87.63 -39.37 -48.57
N SER A 50 86.86 -38.33 -48.23
CA SER A 50 87.38 -37.02 -47.82
C SER A 50 88.10 -37.00 -46.46
N SER A 51 87.93 -38.05 -45.65
CA SER A 51 88.53 -38.16 -44.31
C SER A 51 89.83 -38.98 -44.30
N VAL A 52 90.20 -39.59 -45.42
CA VAL A 52 91.36 -40.50 -45.50
C VAL A 52 92.65 -39.70 -45.39
N ARG A 53 93.52 -40.09 -44.45
CA ARG A 53 94.84 -39.48 -44.22
C ARG A 53 95.91 -40.55 -44.02
N ARG A 54 97.12 -40.31 -44.51
CA ARG A 54 98.26 -41.24 -44.33
C ARG A 54 98.80 -41.14 -42.91
N LEU A 55 98.90 -42.26 -42.21
CA LEU A 55 99.49 -42.36 -40.88
C LEU A 55 101.00 -42.60 -41.01
N VAL A 56 101.79 -41.72 -40.38
CA VAL A 56 103.25 -41.82 -40.35
C VAL A 56 103.75 -42.66 -39.16
N LYS A 57 102.92 -42.82 -38.11
CA LYS A 57 103.20 -43.66 -36.93
C LYS A 57 101.89 -44.13 -36.31
N LEU A 58 101.80 -45.39 -35.86
CA LEU A 58 100.63 -45.93 -35.15
C LEU A 58 100.57 -45.36 -33.71
N PRO A 59 99.39 -44.98 -33.20
CA PRO A 59 99.24 -44.58 -31.80
C PRO A 59 99.53 -45.78 -30.88
N GLU A 60 100.38 -45.61 -29.87
CA GLU A 60 100.58 -46.62 -28.83
C GLU A 60 99.37 -46.60 -27.88
N TYR A 61 98.61 -47.70 -27.85
CA TYR A 61 97.52 -47.90 -26.88
C TYR A 61 98.08 -48.58 -25.62
N THR A 62 97.85 -47.97 -24.46
CA THR A 62 98.18 -48.56 -23.15
C THR A 62 96.94 -49.15 -22.49
N ALA A 63 97.08 -50.31 -21.85
CA ALA A 63 95.98 -51.07 -21.23
C ALA A 63 95.27 -50.35 -20.05
N GLU A 64 95.60 -49.10 -19.77
CA GLU A 64 94.98 -48.26 -18.73
C GLU A 64 93.73 -47.53 -19.24
N ASP A 65 93.46 -47.51 -20.55
CA ASP A 65 92.33 -46.79 -21.16
C ASP A 65 91.00 -47.59 -21.19
N ILE A 66 90.94 -48.75 -20.50
CA ILE A 66 89.77 -49.63 -20.46
C ILE A 66 89.27 -49.80 -19.01
N ILE A 67 88.07 -49.28 -18.73
CA ILE A 67 87.42 -49.43 -17.42
C ILE A 67 86.76 -50.82 -17.36
N LYS A 68 87.12 -51.64 -16.36
CA LYS A 68 86.47 -52.95 -16.11
C LYS A 68 85.23 -52.77 -15.22
N GLY A 69 84.04 -52.97 -15.79
CA GLY A 69 82.80 -53.17 -15.03
C GLY A 69 82.57 -54.64 -14.65
N ASP A 70 81.68 -54.88 -13.68
CA ASP A 70 81.45 -56.18 -13.01
C ASP A 70 80.95 -57.33 -13.92
N GLU A 71 80.58 -57.07 -15.17
CA GLU A 71 80.17 -58.10 -16.13
C GLU A 71 80.83 -57.91 -17.50
N ASN A 72 82.13 -58.26 -17.65
CA ASN A 72 82.84 -58.50 -18.93
C ASN A 72 82.46 -57.60 -20.15
N ILE A 73 82.13 -56.33 -19.92
CA ILE A 73 81.89 -55.33 -20.96
C ILE A 73 83.12 -54.42 -20.97
N PHE A 74 83.83 -54.41 -22.09
CA PHE A 74 84.97 -53.52 -22.32
C PHE A 74 84.44 -52.23 -22.94
N LEU A 75 84.24 -51.19 -22.12
CA LEU A 75 83.85 -49.86 -22.58
C LEU A 75 85.07 -48.94 -22.53
N ASP A 76 85.36 -48.32 -23.66
CA ASP A 76 86.41 -47.32 -23.81
C ASP A 76 86.07 -46.08 -22.96
N ASP A 77 87.06 -45.54 -22.24
CA ASP A 77 86.89 -44.37 -21.35
C ASP A 77 86.31 -43.15 -22.10
N SER A 78 86.58 -43.02 -23.39
CA SER A 78 86.01 -41.97 -24.25
C SER A 78 84.49 -42.09 -24.36
N VAL A 79 83.97 -43.33 -24.46
CA VAL A 79 82.54 -43.61 -24.59
C VAL A 79 81.83 -43.35 -23.26
N TYR A 80 82.45 -43.74 -22.14
CA TYR A 80 81.93 -43.47 -20.80
C TYR A 80 81.87 -41.97 -20.53
N LYS A 81 82.95 -41.22 -20.80
CA LYS A 81 82.99 -39.76 -20.66
C LYS A 81 81.97 -39.05 -21.54
N LEU A 82 81.78 -39.49 -22.79
CA LEU A 82 80.76 -38.95 -23.69
C LEU A 82 79.34 -39.17 -23.13
N HIS A 83 79.06 -40.37 -22.61
CA HIS A 83 77.76 -40.66 -22.00
C HIS A 83 77.51 -39.82 -20.74
N LEU A 84 78.53 -39.62 -19.92
CA LEU A 84 78.48 -38.80 -18.72
C LEU A 84 78.23 -37.32 -19.07
N GLN A 85 78.92 -36.80 -20.10
CA GLN A 85 78.68 -35.45 -20.62
C GLN A 85 77.26 -35.28 -21.16
N ASN A 86 76.74 -36.26 -21.89
CA ASN A 86 75.37 -36.19 -22.43
C ASN A 86 74.32 -36.24 -21.31
N VAL A 87 74.52 -37.05 -20.28
CA VAL A 87 73.63 -37.08 -19.10
C VAL A 87 73.71 -35.77 -18.33
N GLN A 88 74.90 -35.22 -18.11
CA GLN A 88 75.09 -33.94 -17.44
C GLN A 88 74.40 -32.80 -18.20
N ALA A 89 74.60 -32.73 -19.52
CA ALA A 89 73.96 -31.73 -20.37
C ALA A 89 72.42 -31.85 -20.36
N ARG A 90 71.89 -33.07 -20.26
CA ARG A 90 70.45 -33.29 -20.12
C ARG A 90 69.91 -32.81 -18.77
N ILE A 91 70.62 -33.11 -17.68
CA ILE A 91 70.28 -32.63 -16.33
C ILE A 91 70.32 -31.11 -16.29
N ASP A 92 71.38 -30.49 -16.82
CA ASP A 92 71.53 -29.03 -16.84
C ASP A 92 70.39 -28.35 -17.64
N ASN A 93 69.96 -28.97 -18.74
CA ASN A 93 68.83 -28.49 -19.52
C ASN A 93 67.50 -28.64 -18.75
N GLU A 94 67.23 -29.79 -18.15
CA GLU A 94 66.03 -30.00 -17.32
C GLU A 94 65.96 -29.04 -16.13
N VAL A 95 67.10 -28.79 -15.45
CA VAL A 95 67.21 -27.80 -14.37
C VAL A 95 66.97 -26.37 -14.88
N SER A 96 67.53 -26.02 -16.05
CA SER A 96 67.30 -24.70 -16.65
C SER A 96 65.84 -24.47 -17.01
N VAL A 97 65.13 -25.50 -17.51
CA VAL A 97 63.70 -25.42 -17.83
C VAL A 97 62.89 -25.26 -16.55
N LEU A 98 63.15 -26.08 -15.52
CA LEU A 98 62.44 -25.98 -14.23
C LEU A 98 62.62 -24.60 -13.57
N ASN A 99 63.84 -24.06 -13.58
CA ASN A 99 64.10 -22.73 -13.01
C ASN A 99 63.36 -21.63 -13.77
N ALA A 100 63.30 -21.72 -15.10
CA ALA A 100 62.55 -20.77 -15.92
C ALA A 100 61.03 -20.86 -15.68
N GLU A 101 60.50 -22.06 -15.43
CA GLU A 101 59.09 -22.25 -15.03
C GLU A 101 58.83 -21.68 -13.64
N PHE A 102 59.71 -21.96 -12.67
CA PHE A 102 59.62 -21.43 -11.31
C PHE A 102 59.64 -19.89 -11.29
N ASP A 103 60.56 -19.25 -12.00
CA ASP A 103 60.66 -17.79 -12.08
C ASP A 103 59.40 -17.15 -12.68
N ARG A 104 58.77 -17.83 -13.66
CA ARG A 104 57.50 -17.39 -14.26
C ARG A 104 56.35 -17.48 -13.26
N GLU A 105 56.24 -18.60 -12.53
CA GLU A 105 55.21 -18.78 -11.51
C GLU A 105 55.40 -17.77 -10.36
N GLU A 106 56.63 -17.59 -9.88
CA GLU A 106 56.95 -16.63 -8.82
C GLU A 106 56.58 -15.19 -9.24
N SER A 107 56.90 -14.81 -10.48
CA SER A 107 56.55 -13.50 -11.02
C SER A 107 55.03 -13.32 -11.15
N SER A 108 54.31 -14.37 -11.58
CA SER A 108 52.85 -14.36 -11.68
C SER A 108 52.19 -14.20 -10.31
N LEU A 109 52.62 -14.99 -9.32
CA LEU A 109 52.14 -14.91 -7.94
C LEU A 109 52.41 -13.54 -7.31
N LYS A 110 53.61 -12.97 -7.50
CA LYS A 110 53.92 -11.61 -7.03
C LYS A 110 53.00 -10.56 -7.64
N ALA A 111 52.71 -10.66 -8.94
CA ALA A 111 51.78 -9.75 -9.61
C ALA A 111 50.35 -9.87 -9.05
N GLN A 112 49.87 -11.10 -8.82
CA GLN A 112 48.57 -11.33 -8.20
C GLN A 112 48.49 -10.76 -6.77
N ILE A 113 49.52 -10.98 -5.96
CA ILE A 113 49.60 -10.43 -4.59
C ILE A 113 49.55 -8.90 -4.61
N SER A 114 50.25 -8.24 -5.54
CA SER A 114 50.19 -6.79 -5.69
C SER A 114 48.77 -6.33 -6.04
N SER A 115 48.12 -6.98 -7.01
CA SER A 115 46.74 -6.66 -7.39
C SER A 115 45.75 -6.82 -6.23
N TYR A 116 45.85 -7.91 -5.46
CA TYR A 116 44.98 -8.12 -4.29
C TYR A 116 45.23 -7.09 -3.20
N LYS A 117 46.47 -6.65 -3.02
CA LYS A 117 46.81 -5.60 -2.05
C LYS A 117 46.20 -4.25 -2.43
N ASP A 118 46.21 -3.91 -3.71
CA ASP A 118 45.59 -2.68 -4.21
C ASP A 118 44.07 -2.72 -4.07
N GLN A 119 43.44 -3.86 -4.36
CA GLN A 119 41.99 -4.07 -4.14
C GLN A 119 41.60 -3.97 -2.67
N LEU A 120 42.42 -4.52 -1.77
CA LEU A 120 42.20 -4.42 -0.32
C LEU A 120 42.23 -2.95 0.13
N GLN A 121 43.23 -2.20 -0.33
CA GLN A 121 43.37 -0.78 0.00
C GLN A 121 42.15 0.03 -0.48
N GLN A 122 41.72 -0.19 -1.73
CA GLN A 122 40.56 0.49 -2.29
C GLN A 122 39.27 0.16 -1.52
N THR A 123 39.09 -1.11 -1.12
CA THR A 123 37.93 -1.54 -0.33
C THR A 123 37.94 -0.90 1.06
N GLN A 124 39.12 -0.76 1.66
CA GLN A 124 39.27 -0.16 2.98
C GLN A 124 38.99 1.35 2.96
N ASP A 125 39.38 2.04 1.88
CA ASP A 125 39.06 3.45 1.66
C ASP A 125 37.55 3.68 1.45
N ASP A 126 36.88 2.82 0.67
CA ASP A 126 35.42 2.87 0.48
C ASP A 126 34.66 2.59 1.80
N LEU A 127 35.14 1.63 2.60
CA LEU A 127 34.59 1.35 3.93
C LEU A 127 34.68 2.57 4.86
N ASN A 128 35.83 3.24 4.87
CA ASN A 128 36.04 4.45 5.68
C ASN A 128 35.12 5.59 5.23
N GLN A 129 34.93 5.77 3.92
CA GLN A 129 34.00 6.75 3.38
C GLN A 129 32.55 6.45 3.79
N LYS A 130 32.11 5.20 3.67
CA LYS A 130 30.77 4.75 4.10
C LYS A 130 30.55 4.94 5.60
N ASN A 131 31.54 4.62 6.43
CA ASN A 131 31.47 4.83 7.88
C ASN A 131 31.29 6.32 8.24
N ASN A 132 31.96 7.23 7.53
CA ASN A 132 31.80 8.67 7.74
C ASN A 132 30.43 9.20 7.30
N VAL A 133 29.81 8.60 6.27
CA VAL A 133 28.43 8.95 5.89
C VAL A 133 27.45 8.41 6.92
N LEU A 134 27.67 7.19 7.40
CA LEU A 134 26.83 6.55 8.41
C LEU A 134 26.83 7.32 9.74
N SER A 135 27.99 7.77 10.22
CA SER A 135 28.08 8.56 11.45
C SER A 135 27.29 9.86 11.37
N LYS A 136 27.40 10.60 10.26
CA LYS A 136 26.59 11.80 10.00
C LYS A 136 25.09 11.51 9.95
N ALA A 137 24.70 10.37 9.38
CA ALA A 137 23.30 9.96 9.34
C ALA A 137 22.75 9.63 10.75
N ILE A 138 23.56 8.99 11.60
CA ILE A 138 23.22 8.68 13.00
C ILE A 138 23.04 9.96 13.81
N GLU A 139 23.96 10.92 13.70
CA GLU A 139 23.84 12.23 14.38
C GLU A 139 22.55 12.97 13.97
N LYS A 140 22.23 12.94 12.67
CA LYS A 140 20.99 13.55 12.16
C LYS A 140 19.74 12.83 12.68
N ALA A 141 19.77 11.50 12.75
CA ALA A 141 18.66 10.70 13.27
C ALA A 141 18.41 10.99 14.76
N GLN A 142 19.46 11.06 15.58
CA GLN A 142 19.37 11.42 17.00
C GLN A 142 18.77 12.81 17.19
N LYS A 143 19.20 13.80 16.40
CA LYS A 143 18.64 15.15 16.48
C LYS A 143 17.14 15.18 16.15
N LEU A 144 16.71 14.42 15.14
CA LEU A 144 15.29 14.30 14.78
C LEU A 144 14.47 13.58 15.87
N GLU A 145 15.07 12.60 16.54
CA GLU A 145 14.44 11.86 17.64
C GLU A 145 14.19 12.77 18.86
N ASP A 146 15.15 13.63 19.18
CA ASP A 146 15.01 14.67 20.22
C ASP A 146 13.90 15.68 19.87
N GLU A 147 13.89 16.20 18.64
CA GLU A 147 12.85 17.13 18.14
C GLU A 147 11.44 16.47 18.17
N HIS A 148 11.34 15.20 17.79
CA HIS A 148 10.10 14.44 17.82
C HIS A 148 9.59 14.24 19.27
N SER A 149 10.49 13.95 20.21
CA SER A 149 10.15 13.82 21.64
C SER A 149 9.58 15.13 22.22
N GLU A 150 10.19 16.27 21.88
CA GLU A 150 9.70 17.58 22.33
C GLU A 150 8.32 17.91 21.75
N LEU A 151 8.10 17.61 20.46
CA LEU A 151 6.80 17.77 19.81
C LEU A 151 5.72 16.87 20.44
N GLN A 152 6.04 15.61 20.75
CA GLN A 152 5.12 14.71 21.42
C GLN A 152 4.69 15.23 22.81
N GLN A 153 5.62 15.82 23.58
CA GLN A 153 5.27 16.45 24.86
C GLN A 153 4.32 17.63 24.70
N LYS A 154 4.53 18.48 23.69
CA LYS A 154 3.62 19.61 23.39
C LYS A 154 2.23 19.13 22.99
N ILE A 155 2.14 18.11 22.13
CA ILE A 155 0.87 17.50 21.73
C ILE A 155 0.14 16.91 22.95
N ALA A 156 0.85 16.22 23.84
CA ALA A 156 0.24 15.65 25.05
C ALA A 156 -0.30 16.73 26.01
N LEU A 157 0.42 17.85 26.17
CA LEU A 157 -0.03 19.01 26.94
C LEU A 157 -1.29 19.64 26.33
N GLN A 158 -1.32 19.80 25.01
CA GLN A 158 -2.47 20.36 24.28
C GLN A 158 -3.70 19.44 24.40
N LYS A 159 -3.53 18.13 24.19
CA LYS A 159 -4.60 17.14 24.34
C LYS A 159 -5.19 17.15 25.76
N LYS A 160 -4.33 17.27 26.78
CA LYS A 160 -4.78 17.40 28.18
C LYS A 160 -5.58 18.69 28.42
N ALA A 161 -5.19 19.80 27.80
CA ALA A 161 -5.93 21.06 27.88
C ALA A 161 -7.32 20.94 27.22
N GLU A 162 -7.38 20.36 26.02
CA GLU A 162 -8.62 20.06 25.27
C GLU A 162 -9.55 19.15 26.07
N GLU A 163 -9.04 18.10 26.71
CA GLU A 163 -9.81 17.22 27.59
C GLU A 163 -10.41 17.97 28.79
N THR A 164 -9.62 18.83 29.44
CA THR A 164 -10.15 19.66 30.54
C THR A 164 -11.19 20.66 30.08
N MET A 165 -11.04 21.23 28.88
CA MET A 165 -12.02 22.15 28.32
C MET A 165 -13.31 21.41 27.95
N SER A 166 -13.20 20.27 27.28
CA SER A 166 -14.31 19.40 26.92
C SER A 166 -15.15 19.01 28.15
N ARG A 167 -14.51 18.61 29.26
CA ARG A 167 -15.21 18.32 30.52
C ARG A 167 -15.93 19.53 31.13
N LYS A 168 -15.40 20.74 30.95
CA LYS A 168 -16.08 21.97 31.40
C LYS A 168 -17.31 22.24 30.53
N ILE A 169 -17.17 22.12 29.22
CA ILE A 169 -18.25 22.27 28.23
C ILE A 169 -19.36 21.26 28.51
N GLU A 170 -19.02 20.00 28.76
CA GLU A 170 -19.99 18.94 29.07
C GLU A 170 -20.76 19.21 30.37
N ARG A 171 -20.07 19.65 31.44
CA ARG A 171 -20.72 20.08 32.69
C ARG A 171 -21.64 21.29 32.48
N LEU A 172 -21.23 22.23 31.62
CA LEU A 172 -22.04 23.40 31.27
C LEU A 172 -23.30 22.96 30.51
N LYS A 173 -23.15 22.03 29.56
CA LYS A 173 -24.27 21.47 28.80
C LYS A 173 -25.27 20.75 29.71
N ALA A 174 -24.80 19.84 30.57
CA ALA A 174 -25.65 19.11 31.52
C ALA A 174 -26.42 20.04 32.47
N TYR A 175 -25.82 21.19 32.85
CA TYR A 175 -26.51 22.21 33.64
C TYR A 175 -27.68 22.83 32.87
N VAL A 176 -27.47 23.21 31.60
CA VAL A 176 -28.55 23.77 30.75
C VAL A 176 -29.61 22.69 30.49
N GLU A 177 -29.22 21.43 30.30
CA GLU A 177 -30.10 20.28 30.08
C GLU A 177 -31.01 20.01 31.28
N SER A 178 -30.46 20.07 32.51
CA SER A 178 -31.27 19.97 33.72
C SER A 178 -32.34 21.07 33.85
N LYS A 179 -32.21 22.15 33.07
CA LYS A 179 -33.13 23.30 33.02
C LYS A 179 -33.92 23.38 31.71
N ALA A 180 -33.84 22.37 30.83
CA ALA A 180 -34.59 22.25 29.58
C ALA A 180 -36.09 22.50 29.76
N GLY A 181 -36.69 21.81 30.72
CA GLY A 181 -38.15 21.87 30.97
C GLY A 181 -38.59 23.28 31.38
N PHE A 182 -37.70 24.04 31.99
CA PHE A 182 -37.94 25.43 32.34
C PHE A 182 -37.86 26.36 31.12
N LEU A 183 -36.88 26.15 30.23
CA LEU A 183 -36.78 26.90 28.97
C LEU A 183 -38.00 26.68 28.07
N LYS A 184 -38.52 25.44 28.04
CA LYS A 184 -39.81 25.12 27.38
C LYS A 184 -40.97 25.91 27.97
N SER A 185 -41.06 26.01 29.30
CA SER A 185 -42.15 26.74 29.97
C SER A 185 -42.19 28.24 29.70
N LEU A 186 -41.08 28.82 29.21
CA LEU A 186 -40.93 30.24 28.89
C LEU A 186 -40.91 30.51 27.37
N GLU A 187 -41.33 29.55 26.55
CA GLU A 187 -41.37 29.64 25.08
C GLU A 187 -40.01 29.93 24.42
N PHE A 188 -38.90 29.59 25.10
CA PHE A 188 -37.55 29.71 24.55
C PHE A 188 -37.15 28.50 23.69
N LEU A 189 -37.82 27.37 23.87
CA LEU A 189 -37.68 26.16 23.07
C LEU A 189 -39.07 25.76 22.60
N ASP A 190 -39.20 25.36 21.34
CA ASP A 190 -40.39 24.66 20.86
C ASP A 190 -40.29 23.16 21.19
N ASP A 191 -41.35 22.41 20.88
CA ASP A 191 -41.41 20.97 21.15
C ASP A 191 -40.29 20.22 20.40
N ASP A 192 -40.00 20.61 19.17
CA ASP A 192 -38.95 20.02 18.33
C ASP A 192 -37.55 20.30 18.92
N ASP A 193 -37.24 21.55 19.27
CA ASP A 193 -35.96 21.92 19.91
C ASP A 193 -35.79 21.25 21.29
N PHE A 194 -36.89 21.05 22.02
CA PHE A 194 -36.88 20.40 23.32
C PHE A 194 -36.63 18.89 23.21
N ASP A 195 -37.26 18.21 22.25
CA ASP A 195 -37.08 16.78 22.03
C ASP A 195 -35.67 16.49 21.49
N LEU A 196 -35.16 17.36 20.60
CA LEU A 196 -33.76 17.40 20.16
C LEU A 196 -32.78 17.47 21.35
N PHE A 197 -33.21 18.14 22.44
CA PHE A 197 -32.39 18.48 23.58
C PHE A 197 -32.44 17.45 24.73
N VAL A 198 -33.60 16.90 25.04
CA VAL A 198 -33.77 15.86 26.07
C VAL A 198 -33.28 14.49 25.57
N GLY A 199 -33.00 14.36 24.27
CA GLY A 199 -32.63 13.08 23.67
C GLY A 199 -33.75 12.07 23.86
N SER A 200 -35.00 12.52 23.99
CA SER A 200 -36.14 11.64 23.83
C SER A 200 -36.03 11.10 22.43
N THR A 201 -35.52 9.87 22.33
CA THR A 201 -35.47 9.09 21.10
C THR A 201 -36.82 9.31 20.47
N LEU A 202 -36.85 9.82 19.23
CA LEU A 202 -38.05 9.78 18.40
C LEU A 202 -38.28 8.30 18.10
N SER A 203 -38.70 7.58 19.13
CA SER A 203 -39.10 6.18 19.18
C SER A 203 -40.51 6.07 18.61
N ASN A 204 -40.79 6.86 17.57
CA ASN A 204 -41.61 6.37 16.50
C ASN A 204 -40.70 5.46 15.66
N ARG A 205 -40.42 4.24 16.18
CA ARG A 205 -40.64 3.10 15.29
C ARG A 205 -42.06 3.35 14.81
N HIS A 206 -42.23 3.80 13.56
CA HIS A 206 -43.55 3.71 12.96
C HIS A 206 -44.04 2.31 13.32
N SER A 207 -45.22 2.24 13.93
CA SER A 207 -45.87 1.03 14.40
C SER A 207 -46.29 0.14 13.23
N ASP A 208 -45.40 0.00 12.26
CA ASP A 208 -45.50 -0.79 11.07
C ASP A 208 -44.87 -2.12 11.44
N GLU A 209 -45.59 -3.20 11.17
CA GLU A 209 -45.07 -4.55 11.35
C GLU A 209 -43.74 -4.69 10.59
N HIS A 210 -42.76 -5.33 11.21
CA HIS A 210 -41.43 -5.51 10.63
C HIS A 210 -40.92 -6.91 10.90
N ILE A 211 -40.02 -7.37 10.04
CA ILE A 211 -39.32 -8.65 10.21
C ILE A 211 -37.90 -8.33 10.66
N SER A 212 -37.44 -8.92 11.77
CA SER A 212 -36.05 -8.77 12.22
C SER A 212 -35.15 -9.76 11.46
N PHE A 213 -34.03 -9.27 10.93
CA PHE A 213 -33.07 -10.08 10.17
C PHE A 213 -32.55 -11.28 10.95
N SER A 214 -31.99 -11.07 12.14
CA SER A 214 -31.48 -12.15 13.00
C SER A 214 -32.56 -13.18 13.36
N GLN A 215 -33.80 -12.75 13.63
CA GLN A 215 -34.87 -13.65 14.04
C GLN A 215 -35.44 -14.47 12.88
N ALA A 216 -35.57 -13.87 11.70
CA ALA A 216 -36.19 -14.53 10.55
C ALA A 216 -35.24 -15.41 9.76
N PHE A 217 -33.96 -15.03 9.68
CA PHE A 217 -32.98 -15.68 8.81
C PHE A 217 -31.73 -16.19 9.54
N ASP A 218 -31.72 -16.20 10.87
CA ASP A 218 -30.56 -16.65 11.68
C ASP A 218 -29.24 -15.98 11.25
N SER A 219 -29.35 -14.68 10.90
CA SER A 219 -28.26 -13.85 10.36
C SER A 219 -27.63 -14.35 9.05
N ASN A 220 -28.39 -15.08 8.22
CA ASN A 220 -27.97 -15.49 6.87
C ASN A 220 -28.17 -14.37 5.84
N TYR A 221 -27.07 -13.74 5.42
CA TYR A 221 -27.13 -12.64 4.47
C TYR A 221 -27.55 -13.05 3.05
N SER A 222 -27.34 -14.31 2.64
CA SER A 222 -27.79 -14.78 1.32
C SER A 222 -29.31 -14.85 1.23
N ASP A 223 -29.95 -15.30 2.30
CA ASP A 223 -31.41 -15.33 2.40
C ASP A 223 -31.98 -13.91 2.53
N ALA A 224 -31.30 -13.03 3.28
CA ALA A 224 -31.69 -11.63 3.36
C ALA A 224 -31.61 -10.91 2.01
N VAL A 225 -30.59 -11.17 1.18
CA VAL A 225 -30.54 -10.62 -0.17
C VAL A 225 -31.72 -11.10 -1.00
N SER A 226 -32.06 -12.39 -0.91
CA SER A 226 -33.20 -12.97 -1.62
C SER A 226 -34.51 -12.30 -1.19
N TYR A 227 -34.69 -12.09 0.12
CA TYR A 227 -35.85 -11.38 0.68
C TYR A 227 -35.90 -9.91 0.26
N ILE A 228 -34.78 -9.17 0.37
CA ILE A 228 -34.71 -7.76 -0.02
C ILE A 228 -35.03 -7.62 -1.52
N GLN A 229 -34.50 -8.49 -2.37
CA GLN A 229 -34.79 -8.48 -3.80
C GLN A 229 -36.29 -8.70 -4.08
N ALA A 230 -36.91 -9.66 -3.42
CA ALA A 230 -38.34 -9.94 -3.55
C ALA A 230 -39.20 -8.77 -3.03
N HIS A 231 -38.85 -8.20 -1.88
CA HIS A 231 -39.51 -7.04 -1.27
C HIS A 231 -39.46 -5.79 -2.18
N LEU A 232 -38.34 -5.60 -2.89
CA LEU A 232 -38.19 -4.53 -3.87
C LEU A 232 -39.04 -4.77 -5.12
N LYS A 233 -39.09 -6.01 -5.64
CA LYS A 233 -39.94 -6.38 -6.78
C LYS A 233 -41.41 -6.07 -6.50
N GLU A 234 -41.91 -6.37 -5.29
CA GLU A 234 -43.31 -6.11 -4.92
C GLU A 234 -43.67 -4.60 -4.98
N ARG A 235 -42.67 -3.72 -4.93
CA ARG A 235 -42.80 -2.27 -5.06
C ARG A 235 -42.44 -1.75 -6.45
N ASP A 236 -42.42 -2.62 -7.45
CA ASP A 236 -42.02 -2.33 -8.84
C ASP A 236 -40.56 -1.81 -8.98
N ILE A 237 -39.68 -2.21 -8.05
CA ILE A 237 -38.26 -1.84 -8.07
C ILE A 237 -37.43 -3.09 -8.39
N LEU A 238 -36.86 -3.12 -9.58
CA LEU A 238 -36.13 -4.29 -10.08
C LEU A 238 -34.63 -4.02 -10.14
N TYR A 239 -33.90 -4.77 -9.32
CA TYR A 239 -32.45 -4.85 -9.38
C TYR A 239 -32.02 -6.32 -9.53
N PRO A 240 -31.00 -6.60 -10.37
CA PRO A 240 -30.35 -7.91 -10.38
C PRO A 240 -29.81 -8.26 -8.99
N ARG A 241 -29.85 -9.55 -8.60
CA ARG A 241 -29.35 -10.03 -7.31
C ARG A 241 -27.94 -9.52 -7.00
N HIS A 242 -27.01 -9.60 -7.96
CA HIS A 242 -25.63 -9.17 -7.78
C HIS A 242 -25.47 -7.68 -7.41
N ILE A 243 -26.43 -6.80 -7.76
CA ILE A 243 -26.40 -5.39 -7.35
C ILE A 243 -26.68 -5.31 -5.84
N ILE A 244 -27.67 -6.04 -5.35
CA ILE A 244 -28.04 -6.06 -3.94
C ILE A 244 -26.95 -6.74 -3.11
N GLU A 245 -26.38 -7.85 -3.59
CA GLU A 245 -25.24 -8.54 -2.95
C GLU A 245 -24.07 -7.56 -2.77
N ASN A 246 -23.66 -6.90 -3.86
CA ASN A 246 -22.57 -5.95 -3.83
C ASN A 246 -22.85 -4.76 -2.91
N PHE A 247 -24.05 -4.19 -2.99
CA PHE A 247 -24.39 -3.02 -2.20
C PHE A 247 -24.42 -3.32 -0.70
N LEU A 248 -25.03 -4.44 -0.30
CA LEU A 248 -25.03 -4.91 1.09
C LEU A 248 -23.61 -5.19 1.59
N THR A 249 -22.78 -5.90 0.80
CA THR A 249 -21.37 -6.13 1.16
C THR A 249 -20.61 -4.82 1.32
N LEU A 250 -20.76 -3.87 0.38
CA LEU A 250 -20.08 -2.58 0.43
C LEU A 250 -20.51 -1.75 1.64
N ILE A 251 -21.79 -1.75 2.01
CA ILE A 251 -22.28 -1.10 3.24
C ILE A 251 -21.57 -1.67 4.48
N ARG A 252 -21.42 -3.00 4.54
CA ARG A 252 -20.74 -3.71 5.63
C ARG A 252 -19.25 -3.41 5.70
N THR A 253 -18.61 -3.02 4.59
CA THR A 253 -17.19 -2.66 4.60
C THR A 253 -16.90 -1.42 5.43
N ASN A 254 -17.87 -0.52 5.66
CA ASN A 254 -17.67 0.81 6.26
C ASN A 254 -16.68 1.71 5.46
N ASP A 255 -16.50 1.44 4.17
CA ASP A 255 -15.71 2.28 3.26
C ASP A 255 -16.61 3.32 2.57
N LEU A 256 -16.02 4.37 1.98
CA LEU A 256 -16.77 5.30 1.14
C LEU A 256 -17.28 4.55 -0.11
N ILE A 257 -18.57 4.69 -0.41
CA ILE A 257 -19.18 4.03 -1.59
C ILE A 257 -19.52 5.11 -2.62
N ILE A 258 -19.16 4.87 -3.87
CA ILE A 258 -19.53 5.73 -5.00
C ILE A 258 -20.32 4.89 -6.00
N LEU A 259 -21.57 5.29 -6.27
CA LEU A 259 -22.41 4.71 -7.30
C LEU A 259 -22.20 5.52 -8.59
N ALA A 260 -21.77 4.86 -9.67
CA ALA A 260 -21.43 5.53 -10.92
C ALA A 260 -22.24 4.96 -12.09
N GLY A 261 -22.82 5.82 -12.91
CA GLY A 261 -23.55 5.39 -14.11
C GLY A 261 -24.30 6.54 -14.75
N ASP A 262 -24.99 6.28 -15.86
CA ASP A 262 -25.74 7.30 -16.59
C ASP A 262 -26.87 7.90 -15.73
N SER A 263 -27.35 9.08 -16.13
CA SER A 263 -28.55 9.66 -15.55
C SER A 263 -29.75 8.74 -15.74
N GLY A 264 -30.57 8.57 -14.71
CA GLY A 264 -31.70 7.64 -14.74
C GLY A 264 -31.35 6.16 -14.55
N SER A 265 -30.10 5.80 -14.23
CA SER A 265 -29.69 4.40 -13.98
C SER A 265 -30.13 3.83 -12.62
N GLY A 266 -30.85 4.61 -11.80
CA GLY A 266 -31.41 4.14 -10.53
C GLY A 266 -30.45 4.18 -9.34
N LYS A 267 -29.35 4.94 -9.39
CA LYS A 267 -28.35 5.08 -8.31
C LYS A 267 -28.97 5.58 -7.00
N THR A 268 -29.60 6.75 -7.04
CA THR A 268 -30.26 7.37 -5.87
C THR A 268 -31.44 6.53 -5.38
N ASN A 269 -32.19 5.93 -6.32
CA ASN A 269 -33.31 5.05 -5.99
C ASN A 269 -32.86 3.78 -5.26
N LEU A 270 -31.69 3.21 -5.58
CA LEU A 270 -31.16 2.06 -4.84
C LEU A 270 -30.95 2.42 -3.38
N VAL A 271 -30.31 3.56 -3.09
CA VAL A 271 -30.04 3.98 -1.71
C VAL A 271 -31.35 4.17 -0.93
N GLN A 272 -32.34 4.83 -1.53
CA GLN A 272 -33.64 5.09 -0.90
C GLN A 272 -34.44 3.81 -0.67
N SER A 273 -34.53 2.96 -1.70
CA SER A 273 -35.33 1.74 -1.66
C SER A 273 -34.70 0.68 -0.76
N PHE A 274 -33.37 0.54 -0.80
CA PHE A 274 -32.64 -0.34 0.09
C PHE A 274 -32.79 0.09 1.55
N ALA A 275 -32.58 1.38 1.86
CA ALA A 275 -32.74 1.90 3.22
C ALA A 275 -34.13 1.57 3.77
N LYS A 276 -35.20 1.82 2.99
CA LYS A 276 -36.57 1.45 3.38
C LYS A 276 -36.75 -0.05 3.57
N ALA A 277 -36.21 -0.86 2.67
CA ALA A 277 -36.31 -2.32 2.73
C ALA A 277 -35.68 -2.89 4.01
N ILE A 278 -34.65 -2.22 4.54
CA ILE A 278 -33.94 -2.66 5.75
C ILE A 278 -34.30 -1.90 7.03
N GLY A 279 -35.36 -1.09 7.01
CA GLY A 279 -35.78 -0.28 8.17
C GLY A 279 -34.87 0.90 8.51
N GLY A 280 -33.99 1.31 7.59
CA GLY A 280 -33.14 2.48 7.71
C GLY A 280 -33.75 3.76 7.13
N VAL A 281 -33.05 4.87 7.35
CA VAL A 281 -33.40 6.21 6.86
C VAL A 281 -32.43 6.64 5.78
N SER A 282 -32.92 7.13 4.65
CA SER A 282 -32.08 7.72 3.59
C SER A 282 -32.24 9.24 3.52
N LYS A 283 -31.14 9.98 3.44
CA LYS A 283 -31.12 11.44 3.20
C LYS A 283 -30.38 11.73 1.90
N ILE A 284 -31.06 12.35 0.94
CA ILE A 284 -30.48 12.69 -0.37
C ILE A 284 -30.10 14.17 -0.37
N ILE A 285 -28.83 14.44 -0.62
CA ILE A 285 -28.25 15.79 -0.53
C ILE A 285 -27.63 16.11 -1.89
N PRO A 286 -28.27 16.98 -2.69
CA PRO A 286 -27.76 17.35 -3.99
C PRO A 286 -26.56 18.28 -3.85
N VAL A 287 -25.40 17.87 -4.36
CA VAL A 287 -24.19 18.69 -4.40
C VAL A 287 -24.41 19.87 -5.34
N LYS A 288 -23.83 21.03 -5.00
CA LYS A 288 -23.92 22.24 -5.82
C LYS A 288 -22.58 22.53 -6.48
N PRO A 289 -22.58 23.08 -7.71
CA PRO A 289 -21.35 23.33 -8.46
C PRO A 289 -20.44 24.39 -7.82
N ASN A 290 -20.98 25.23 -6.93
CA ASN A 290 -20.24 26.26 -6.21
C ASN A 290 -19.59 25.77 -4.91
N TRP A 291 -19.70 24.47 -4.58
CA TRP A 291 -19.05 23.92 -3.39
C TRP A 291 -17.53 23.87 -3.58
N THR A 292 -16.81 24.53 -2.68
CA THR A 292 -15.36 24.73 -2.75
C THR A 292 -14.63 24.49 -1.43
N SER A 293 -15.35 24.33 -0.31
CA SER A 293 -14.75 24.07 0.99
C SER A 293 -15.61 23.13 1.84
N SER A 294 -15.05 22.62 2.94
CA SER A 294 -15.81 21.81 3.91
C SER A 294 -17.01 22.56 4.51
N GLU A 295 -16.98 23.90 4.52
CA GLU A 295 -18.08 24.72 5.04
C GLU A 295 -19.34 24.59 4.18
N ASP A 296 -19.20 24.33 2.88
CA ASP A 296 -20.35 24.09 2.01
C ASP A 296 -21.07 22.77 2.35
N LEU A 297 -20.34 21.80 2.91
CA LEU A 297 -20.86 20.50 3.30
C LEU A 297 -21.30 20.48 4.77
N LEU A 298 -20.53 21.06 5.69
CA LEU A 298 -20.80 21.00 7.13
C LEU A 298 -21.55 22.23 7.64
N GLY A 299 -21.37 23.37 6.99
CA GLY A 299 -21.83 24.67 7.47
C GLY A 299 -20.69 25.48 8.05
N TYR A 300 -21.04 26.62 8.65
CA TYR A 300 -20.07 27.50 9.29
C TYR A 300 -20.66 28.16 10.52
N TYR A 301 -19.80 28.54 11.45
CA TYR A 301 -20.18 29.33 12.61
C TYR A 301 -20.24 30.81 12.23
N ASN A 302 -21.36 31.48 12.51
CA ASN A 302 -21.50 32.92 12.36
C ASN A 302 -21.27 33.62 13.70
N PRO A 303 -20.11 34.30 13.92
CA PRO A 303 -19.81 34.95 15.20
C PRO A 303 -20.73 36.13 15.54
N LEU A 304 -21.33 36.76 14.53
CA LEU A 304 -22.25 37.89 14.73
C LEU A 304 -23.59 37.41 15.29
N GLU A 305 -24.07 36.27 14.79
CA GLU A 305 -25.33 35.65 15.23
C GLU A 305 -25.13 34.63 16.37
N LYS A 306 -23.87 34.32 16.72
CA LYS A 306 -23.48 33.30 17.70
C LYS A 306 -24.17 31.96 17.46
N LYS A 307 -24.33 31.62 16.19
CA LYS A 307 -25.07 30.45 15.73
C LYS A 307 -24.27 29.72 14.66
N TYR A 308 -24.31 28.39 14.74
CA TYR A 308 -23.85 27.56 13.65
C TYR A 308 -24.94 27.42 12.59
N LEU A 309 -24.59 27.72 11.34
CA LEU A 309 -25.47 27.54 10.20
C LEU A 309 -25.20 26.17 9.60
N ALA A 310 -25.93 25.18 10.12
CA ALA A 310 -25.84 23.79 9.66
C ALA A 310 -26.40 23.64 8.23
N THR A 311 -25.81 22.71 7.50
CA THR A 311 -26.31 22.26 6.19
C THR A 311 -27.23 21.05 6.36
N PRO A 312 -28.00 20.66 5.32
CA PRO A 312 -28.78 19.43 5.35
C PRO A 312 -27.95 18.17 5.64
N PHE A 313 -26.65 18.19 5.29
CA PHE A 313 -25.74 17.10 5.59
C PHE A 313 -25.39 17.03 7.07
N LEU A 314 -25.07 18.17 7.70
CA LEU A 314 -24.78 18.19 9.13
C LEU A 314 -26.05 17.88 9.95
N GLU A 315 -27.20 18.41 9.55
CA GLU A 315 -28.50 18.09 10.15
C GLU A 315 -28.78 16.58 10.12
N ALA A 316 -28.53 15.92 8.98
CA ALA A 316 -28.67 14.47 8.85
C ALA A 316 -27.73 13.69 9.79
N LEU A 317 -26.49 14.16 10.01
CA LEU A 317 -25.57 13.55 10.96
C LEU A 317 -26.02 13.73 12.41
N ILE A 318 -26.55 14.90 12.76
CA ILE A 318 -27.08 15.19 14.10
C ILE A 318 -28.32 14.32 14.38
N GLU A 319 -29.23 14.22 13.40
CA GLU A 319 -30.41 13.36 13.47
C GLU A 319 -30.02 11.88 13.64
N ALA A 320 -29.02 11.39 12.89
CA ALA A 320 -28.53 10.03 13.03
C ALA A 320 -27.92 9.75 14.41
N LYS A 321 -27.25 10.74 15.00
CA LYS A 321 -26.69 10.64 16.36
C LYS A 321 -27.77 10.49 17.43
N GLN A 322 -28.94 11.07 17.21
CA GLN A 322 -30.09 10.97 18.12
C GLN A 322 -30.85 9.66 18.00
N ASN A 323 -30.69 8.96 16.87
CA ASN A 323 -31.35 7.70 16.57
C ASN A 323 -30.29 6.60 16.32
N PRO A 324 -29.49 6.24 17.34
CA PRO A 324 -28.33 5.35 17.17
C PRO A 324 -28.70 3.94 16.70
N ASP A 325 -29.93 3.48 16.98
CA ASP A 325 -30.41 2.14 16.62
C ASP A 325 -30.92 2.06 15.18
N ILE A 326 -31.01 3.18 14.46
CA ILE A 326 -31.55 3.22 13.09
C ILE A 326 -30.38 3.43 12.11
N PRO A 327 -30.22 2.59 11.08
CA PRO A 327 -29.24 2.82 10.03
C PRO A 327 -29.56 4.08 9.19
N TYR A 328 -28.61 4.99 9.04
CA TYR A 328 -28.72 6.21 8.23
C TYR A 328 -27.84 6.13 6.98
N PHE A 329 -28.45 6.32 5.81
CA PHE A 329 -27.80 6.35 4.50
C PHE A 329 -27.83 7.78 3.95
N ILE A 330 -26.69 8.45 3.97
CA ILE A 330 -26.55 9.83 3.48
C ILE A 330 -25.97 9.77 2.07
N CYS A 331 -26.79 10.08 1.06
CA CYS A 331 -26.40 10.07 -0.34
C CYS A 331 -26.10 11.49 -0.83
N LEU A 332 -24.85 11.74 -1.21
CA LEU A 332 -24.42 12.93 -1.93
C LEU A 332 -24.73 12.74 -3.42
N ASP A 333 -25.84 13.31 -3.88
CA ASP A 333 -26.27 13.20 -5.27
C ASP A 333 -25.51 14.18 -6.16
N GLU A 334 -25.16 13.73 -7.37
CA GLU A 334 -24.22 14.39 -8.27
C GLU A 334 -22.92 14.82 -7.58
N MET A 335 -22.32 13.90 -6.81
CA MET A 335 -21.11 14.14 -6.01
C MET A 335 -19.99 14.82 -6.82
N ASN A 336 -19.86 14.47 -8.09
CA ASN A 336 -18.83 14.99 -8.99
C ASN A 336 -19.19 16.30 -9.73
N LEU A 337 -20.31 16.94 -9.37
CA LEU A 337 -20.66 18.28 -9.88
C LEU A 337 -19.71 19.37 -9.36
N ALA A 338 -19.12 19.14 -8.18
CA ALA A 338 -18.04 19.93 -7.61
C ALA A 338 -16.79 19.07 -7.39
N ARG A 339 -15.65 19.71 -7.09
CA ARG A 339 -14.42 18.98 -6.78
C ARG A 339 -14.53 18.34 -5.40
N VAL A 340 -14.86 17.04 -5.40
CA VAL A 340 -15.08 16.21 -4.19
C VAL A 340 -13.99 16.38 -3.15
N GLU A 341 -12.73 16.43 -3.59
CA GLU A 341 -11.57 16.54 -2.71
C GLU A 341 -11.48 17.86 -1.92
N TYR A 342 -12.23 18.91 -2.30
CA TYR A 342 -12.23 20.18 -1.59
C TYR A 342 -13.28 20.23 -0.49
N TYR A 343 -14.54 19.95 -0.82
CA TYR A 343 -15.61 20.01 0.18
C TYR A 343 -15.68 18.78 1.09
N PHE A 344 -15.10 17.65 0.66
CA PHE A 344 -15.08 16.40 1.43
C PHE A 344 -13.73 16.19 2.15
N ALA A 345 -12.84 17.19 2.17
CA ALA A 345 -11.46 17.06 2.64
C ALA A 345 -11.34 16.54 4.08
N ASP A 346 -12.13 17.08 5.02
CA ASP A 346 -12.08 16.69 6.44
C ASP A 346 -12.50 15.23 6.65
N PHE A 347 -13.49 14.76 5.88
CA PHE A 347 -13.92 13.37 5.88
C PHE A 347 -12.84 12.45 5.31
N LEU A 348 -12.19 12.81 4.20
CA LEU A 348 -11.13 11.99 3.60
C LEU A 348 -9.93 11.81 4.53
N SER A 349 -9.64 12.82 5.35
CA SER A 349 -8.58 12.77 6.37
C SER A 349 -8.98 11.87 7.54
N LYS A 350 -10.20 12.03 8.05
CA LYS A 350 -10.66 11.30 9.24
C LYS A 350 -11.10 9.85 8.97
N LEU A 351 -11.61 9.54 7.78
CA LEU A 351 -11.97 8.18 7.37
C LEU A 351 -10.75 7.26 7.15
N GLU A 352 -9.52 7.76 7.25
CA GLU A 352 -8.32 6.91 7.22
C GLU A 352 -8.10 6.14 8.53
N GLU A 353 -8.55 6.70 9.65
CA GLU A 353 -8.33 6.18 10.98
C GLU A 353 -9.49 5.26 11.37
N ARG A 354 -9.26 3.94 11.38
CA ARG A 354 -10.26 2.93 11.79
C ARG A 354 -10.15 2.47 13.25
N ASN A 355 -9.28 3.12 14.03
CA ASN A 355 -9.04 2.75 15.42
C ASN A 355 -9.97 3.51 16.39
N GLU A 356 -10.46 4.67 15.98
CA GLU A 356 -11.31 5.55 16.79
C GLU A 356 -12.45 6.08 15.91
N GLN A 357 -13.56 6.51 16.54
CA GLN A 357 -14.65 7.12 15.78
C GLN A 357 -14.21 8.51 15.26
N PRO A 358 -14.30 8.76 13.95
CA PRO A 358 -13.83 10.00 13.37
C PRO A 358 -14.64 11.19 13.91
N THR A 359 -13.93 12.16 14.48
CA THR A 359 -14.53 13.39 15.03
C THR A 359 -14.05 14.60 14.24
N ILE A 360 -14.99 15.43 13.83
CA ILE A 360 -14.78 16.66 13.06
C ILE A 360 -15.07 17.86 13.96
N GLN A 361 -14.12 18.78 14.04
CA GLN A 361 -14.27 20.06 14.72
C GLN A 361 -15.07 21.01 13.81
N LEU A 362 -16.17 21.56 14.32
CA LEU A 362 -17.05 22.48 13.57
C LEU A 362 -16.67 23.94 13.83
N TYR A 363 -16.33 24.29 15.07
CA TYR A 363 -15.85 25.63 15.45
C TYR A 363 -15.03 25.56 16.76
N SER A 364 -14.34 26.64 17.11
CA SER A 364 -13.44 26.69 18.26
C SER A 364 -14.13 26.37 19.59
N ASP A 365 -13.50 25.53 20.41
CA ASP A 365 -13.96 25.27 21.78
C ASP A 365 -13.98 26.52 22.66
N ASP A 366 -13.14 27.52 22.38
CA ASP A 366 -13.16 28.81 23.09
C ASP A 366 -14.45 29.59 22.78
N GLU A 367 -14.85 29.62 21.51
CA GLU A 367 -16.13 30.22 21.09
C GLU A 367 -17.30 29.47 21.74
N ALA A 368 -17.28 28.13 21.69
CA ALA A 368 -18.30 27.31 22.34
C ALA A 368 -18.40 27.59 23.86
N ALA A 369 -17.26 27.69 24.54
CA ALA A 369 -17.20 28.01 25.95
C ALA A 369 -17.73 29.41 26.25
N HIS A 370 -17.43 30.41 25.40
CA HIS A 370 -17.95 31.77 25.53
C HIS A 370 -19.47 31.80 25.43
N VAL A 371 -20.06 31.19 24.38
CA VAL A 371 -21.52 31.19 24.20
C VAL A 371 -22.21 30.40 25.32
N LEU A 372 -21.65 29.26 25.74
CA LEU A 372 -22.20 28.48 26.88
C LEU A 372 -22.11 29.23 28.21
N ALA A 373 -21.05 30.00 28.45
CA ALA A 373 -20.91 30.81 29.66
C ALA A 373 -21.95 31.94 29.70
N GLU A 374 -22.18 32.60 28.56
CA GLU A 374 -23.23 33.62 28.40
C GLU A 374 -24.62 33.00 28.62
N LEU A 375 -24.92 31.85 28.00
CA LEU A 375 -26.17 31.12 28.19
C LEU A 375 -26.40 30.70 29.64
N LYS A 376 -25.37 30.19 30.32
CA LYS A 376 -25.46 29.88 31.75
C LYS A 376 -25.82 31.11 32.58
N GLY A 377 -25.24 32.26 32.23
CA GLY A 377 -25.59 33.56 32.80
C GLY A 377 -27.10 33.81 32.68
N VAL A 378 -27.65 33.71 31.46
CA VAL A 378 -29.09 33.89 31.19
C VAL A 378 -29.91 32.94 32.07
N VAL A 379 -29.65 31.64 31.95
CA VAL A 379 -30.43 30.59 32.64
C VAL A 379 -30.39 30.79 34.15
N SER A 380 -29.25 31.20 34.71
CA SER A 380 -29.12 31.46 36.14
C SER A 380 -29.91 32.68 36.61
N ILE A 381 -29.91 33.78 35.86
CA ILE A 381 -30.69 34.99 36.18
C ILE A 381 -32.18 34.66 36.13
N ILE A 382 -32.63 34.01 35.06
CA ILE A 382 -34.04 33.64 34.89
C ILE A 382 -34.48 32.62 35.96
N SER A 383 -33.64 31.63 36.30
CA SER A 383 -33.93 30.66 37.37
C SER A 383 -34.02 31.32 38.75
N ASN A 384 -33.09 32.22 39.10
CA ASN A 384 -33.10 32.94 40.37
C ASN A 384 -34.30 33.88 40.49
N ALA A 385 -34.68 34.53 39.38
CA ALA A 385 -35.90 35.31 39.28
C ALA A 385 -37.12 34.42 39.56
N GLN A 386 -37.22 33.26 38.94
CA GLN A 386 -38.31 32.32 39.20
C GLN A 386 -38.36 31.92 40.69
N GLU A 387 -37.24 31.60 41.35
CA GLU A 387 -37.23 31.28 42.79
C GLU A 387 -37.79 32.42 43.65
N LYS A 388 -37.51 33.68 43.31
CA LYS A 388 -38.14 34.86 43.95
C LYS A 388 -39.66 34.92 43.70
N PHE A 389 -40.13 34.57 42.50
CA PHE A 389 -41.54 34.69 42.07
C PHE A 389 -42.40 33.42 42.25
N SER A 390 -41.80 32.28 42.60
CA SER A 390 -42.45 30.95 42.76
C SER A 390 -43.46 30.89 43.92
N LYS A 391 -43.66 31.98 44.66
CA LYS A 391 -44.74 32.09 45.66
C LYS A 391 -46.14 32.29 45.06
N ASN A 392 -46.28 32.65 43.77
CA ASN A 392 -47.59 33.03 43.19
C ASN A 392 -48.04 32.25 41.93
N GLY A 393 -47.30 31.27 41.43
CA GLY A 393 -47.73 30.41 40.32
C GLY A 393 -47.51 31.03 38.93
N ILE A 394 -47.03 30.18 38.01
CA ILE A 394 -46.74 30.36 36.57
C ILE A 394 -46.26 31.76 36.17
N VAL A 395 -44.94 31.89 36.01
CA VAL A 395 -44.29 33.12 35.57
C VAL A 395 -44.26 33.15 34.04
N ASP A 396 -45.03 34.04 33.45
CA ASP A 396 -44.91 34.44 32.04
C ASP A 396 -43.58 35.19 31.85
N PHE A 397 -42.81 34.90 30.79
CA PHE A 397 -41.56 35.59 30.47
C PHE A 397 -41.76 37.12 30.41
N VAL A 398 -42.92 37.56 29.93
CA VAL A 398 -43.28 38.98 29.87
C VAL A 398 -43.34 39.60 31.27
N ALA A 399 -43.88 38.87 32.27
CA ALA A 399 -43.96 39.33 33.64
C ALA A 399 -42.58 39.39 34.32
N LEU A 400 -41.69 38.43 34.01
CA LEU A 400 -40.32 38.38 34.54
C LEU A 400 -39.46 39.54 34.01
N MET A 401 -39.69 39.96 32.78
CA MET A 401 -38.98 41.08 32.14
C MET A 401 -39.53 42.47 32.49
N GLN A 402 -40.73 42.55 33.10
CA GLN A 402 -41.29 43.80 33.62
C GLN A 402 -40.66 44.24 34.95
N ASP A 403 -39.93 43.35 35.61
CA ASP A 403 -39.17 43.67 36.82
C ASP A 403 -37.91 44.49 36.47
N GLU A 404 -37.79 45.69 37.06
CA GLU A 404 -36.68 46.62 36.79
C GLU A 404 -35.32 46.07 37.26
N GLU A 405 -35.28 45.26 38.31
CA GLU A 405 -34.05 44.70 38.87
C GLU A 405 -33.49 43.60 37.95
N ILE A 406 -34.35 42.69 37.49
CA ILE A 406 -33.99 41.61 36.56
C ILE A 406 -33.60 42.16 35.19
N ASN A 407 -34.37 43.13 34.69
CA ASN A 407 -34.08 43.75 33.40
C ASN A 407 -32.73 44.51 33.42
N ALA A 408 -32.40 45.19 34.52
CA ALA A 408 -31.10 45.83 34.71
C ALA A 408 -29.93 44.81 34.78
N GLU A 409 -30.15 43.67 35.42
CA GLU A 409 -29.13 42.61 35.52
C GLU A 409 -28.89 41.91 34.17
N MET A 410 -29.95 41.63 33.41
CA MET A 410 -29.88 41.15 32.02
C MET A 410 -29.13 42.14 31.12
N LYS A 411 -29.45 43.45 31.20
CA LYS A 411 -28.73 44.49 30.42
C LYS A 411 -27.23 44.51 30.73
N ARG A 412 -26.85 44.36 32.00
CA ARG A 412 -25.44 44.32 32.42
C ARG A 412 -24.72 43.07 31.92
N ALA A 413 -25.37 41.90 32.01
CA ALA A 413 -24.76 40.62 31.64
C ALA A 413 -24.51 40.49 30.13
N PHE A 414 -25.34 41.09 29.29
CA PHE A 414 -25.31 40.89 27.83
C PHE A 414 -24.98 42.14 27.00
N GLY A 415 -24.73 43.30 27.65
CA GLY A 415 -24.27 44.51 26.96
C GLY A 415 -25.33 45.21 26.09
N PHE A 416 -26.62 44.96 26.35
CA PHE A 416 -27.72 45.51 25.55
C PHE A 416 -28.02 46.99 25.89
N SER A 417 -28.57 47.71 24.91
CA SER A 417 -28.85 49.14 25.04
C SER A 417 -30.29 49.41 25.52
N ASP A 418 -30.55 50.60 26.06
CA ASP A 418 -31.90 51.02 26.46
C ASP A 418 -32.92 51.14 25.30
N LYS A 419 -32.45 51.00 24.05
CA LYS A 419 -33.30 51.10 22.85
C LYS A 419 -33.80 49.75 22.35
N ASP A 420 -33.32 48.64 22.92
CA ASP A 420 -33.72 47.30 22.49
C ASP A 420 -35.09 46.93 23.10
N SER A 421 -35.99 46.36 22.30
CA SER A 421 -37.33 45.97 22.75
C SER A 421 -37.34 44.58 23.40
N LEU A 422 -38.18 44.33 24.43
CA LEU A 422 -38.38 43.03 25.10
C LEU A 422 -38.51 41.82 24.15
N ILE A 423 -39.17 42.02 23.00
CA ILE A 423 -39.34 41.00 21.97
C ILE A 423 -38.02 40.64 21.27
N LYS A 424 -37.16 41.64 21.05
CA LYS A 424 -35.81 41.44 20.49
C LYS A 424 -34.94 40.63 21.45
N TYR A 425 -35.03 40.91 22.76
CA TYR A 425 -34.31 40.11 23.78
C TYR A 425 -34.74 38.63 23.78
N HIS A 426 -36.04 38.35 23.73
CA HIS A 426 -36.54 36.97 23.68
C HIS A 426 -36.06 36.25 22.42
N GLY A 427 -36.14 36.92 21.27
CA GLY A 427 -35.70 36.38 19.99
C GLY A 427 -34.20 36.08 19.93
N ASP A 428 -33.35 36.96 20.46
CA ASP A 428 -31.89 36.79 20.45
C ASP A 428 -31.47 35.63 21.38
N ILE A 429 -32.05 35.54 22.58
CA ILE A 429 -31.80 34.44 23.52
C ILE A 429 -32.29 33.11 22.94
N ARG A 430 -33.48 33.07 22.34
CA ARG A 430 -34.01 31.87 21.69
C ARG A 430 -33.10 31.40 20.55
N ARG A 431 -32.64 32.31 19.68
CA ARG A 431 -31.73 31.96 18.59
C ARG A 431 -30.39 31.43 19.08
N MET A 432 -29.84 32.02 20.12
CA MET A 432 -28.58 31.61 20.73
C MET A 432 -28.71 30.23 21.41
N LEU A 433 -29.80 30.01 22.15
CA LEU A 433 -30.13 28.72 22.73
C LEU A 433 -30.26 27.65 21.65
N ALA A 434 -31.10 27.87 20.63
CA ALA A 434 -31.28 26.93 19.53
C ALA A 434 -29.96 26.66 18.78
N GLY A 435 -29.13 27.68 18.57
CA GLY A 435 -27.84 27.56 17.86
C GLY A 435 -26.81 26.70 18.58
N VAL A 436 -26.60 26.93 19.88
CA VAL A 436 -25.61 26.17 20.68
C VAL A 436 -26.11 24.80 21.09
N LEU A 437 -27.41 24.68 21.36
CA LEU A 437 -28.01 23.42 21.79
C LEU A 437 -28.17 22.46 20.60
N GLY A 438 -28.52 22.98 19.42
CA GLY A 438 -28.72 22.18 18.22
C GLY A 438 -27.42 21.71 17.56
N THR A 439 -26.33 22.47 17.64
CA THR A 439 -25.06 22.12 16.98
C THR A 439 -23.87 22.14 17.95
N PRO A 440 -23.24 21.00 18.24
CA PRO A 440 -22.06 20.95 19.12
C PRO A 440 -20.81 21.58 18.47
N SER A 441 -19.77 21.87 19.26
CA SER A 441 -18.47 22.36 18.72
C SER A 441 -17.72 21.33 17.90
N SER A 442 -17.98 20.05 18.15
CA SER A 442 -17.47 18.94 17.36
C SER A 442 -18.53 17.88 17.16
N ILE A 443 -18.47 17.20 16.02
CA ILE A 443 -19.35 16.09 15.68
C ILE A 443 -18.53 14.83 15.43
N THR A 444 -18.77 13.82 16.23
CA THR A 444 -18.32 12.45 15.97
C THR A 444 -19.28 11.81 14.99
N ILE A 445 -18.76 11.25 13.89
CA ILE A 445 -19.57 10.57 12.88
C ILE A 445 -20.19 9.34 13.54
N PRO A 446 -21.54 9.24 13.62
CA PRO A 446 -22.20 8.11 14.25
C PRO A 446 -21.94 6.78 13.52
N ALA A 447 -21.82 5.69 14.26
CA ALA A 447 -21.52 4.35 13.71
C ALA A 447 -22.66 3.80 12.82
N ASN A 448 -23.88 4.29 12.99
CA ASN A 448 -25.06 3.97 12.19
C ASN A 448 -25.13 4.75 10.86
N VAL A 449 -24.17 5.62 10.55
CA VAL A 449 -24.16 6.39 9.30
C VAL A 449 -23.34 5.71 8.22
N ARG A 450 -23.85 5.72 6.98
CA ARG A 450 -23.16 5.32 5.76
C ARG A 450 -23.23 6.46 4.75
N ILE A 451 -22.08 6.98 4.34
CA ILE A 451 -21.98 8.05 3.34
C ILE A 451 -21.78 7.43 1.97
N ILE A 452 -22.64 7.79 1.02
CA ILE A 452 -22.64 7.27 -0.35
C ILE A 452 -22.59 8.46 -1.31
N GLY A 453 -21.75 8.40 -2.33
CA GLY A 453 -21.76 9.35 -3.44
C GLY A 453 -22.46 8.77 -4.66
N ALA A 454 -23.31 9.53 -5.33
CA ALA A 454 -23.81 9.16 -6.65
C ALA A 454 -23.19 10.09 -7.70
N ILE A 455 -22.57 9.54 -8.74
CA ILE A 455 -21.93 10.29 -9.81
C ILE A 455 -22.52 9.94 -11.18
N ASN A 456 -22.55 10.95 -12.05
CA ASN A 456 -22.81 10.75 -13.48
C ASN A 456 -21.48 10.58 -14.22
N ILE A 457 -21.45 9.70 -15.21
CA ILE A 457 -20.25 9.43 -16.03
C ILE A 457 -20.39 10.15 -17.38
N ASP A 458 -20.55 11.47 -17.34
CA ASP A 458 -20.73 12.35 -18.49
C ASP A 458 -19.61 13.41 -18.58
N GLU A 459 -19.39 13.97 -19.77
CA GLU A 459 -18.30 14.96 -20.00
C GLU A 459 -18.46 16.26 -19.19
N THR A 460 -19.65 16.50 -18.63
CA THR A 460 -20.01 17.72 -17.90
C THR A 460 -19.63 17.71 -16.42
N THR A 461 -19.03 16.64 -15.91
CA THR A 461 -18.71 16.48 -14.49
C THR A 461 -17.20 16.34 -14.23
N HIS A 462 -16.78 16.58 -12.99
CA HIS A 462 -15.37 16.46 -12.61
C HIS A 462 -14.95 14.99 -12.46
N TYR A 463 -13.76 14.65 -12.96
CA TYR A 463 -13.16 13.35 -12.66
C TYR A 463 -12.82 13.23 -11.18
N LEU A 464 -13.01 12.03 -10.62
CA LEU A 464 -12.57 11.72 -9.26
C LEU A 464 -11.05 11.66 -9.22
N SER A 465 -10.45 12.31 -8.22
CA SER A 465 -8.99 12.25 -8.06
C SER A 465 -8.55 10.88 -7.51
N PRO A 466 -7.29 10.48 -7.73
CA PRO A 466 -6.74 9.23 -7.17
C PRO A 466 -6.92 9.14 -5.64
N LYS A 467 -6.89 10.28 -4.94
CA LYS A 467 -7.13 10.34 -3.48
C LYS A 467 -8.53 9.85 -3.10
N ILE A 468 -9.55 10.19 -3.88
CA ILE A 468 -10.92 9.71 -3.66
C ILE A 468 -11.01 8.22 -3.98
N LEU A 469 -10.51 7.82 -5.16
CA LEU A 469 -10.57 6.44 -5.64
C LEU A 469 -9.81 5.46 -4.75
N ASP A 470 -8.75 5.91 -4.08
CA ASP A 470 -8.05 5.09 -3.09
C ASP A 470 -8.90 4.82 -1.84
N ARG A 471 -9.79 5.74 -1.46
CA ARG A 471 -10.64 5.64 -0.26
C ARG A 471 -12.03 5.05 -0.55
N ALA A 472 -12.50 5.13 -1.80
CA ALA A 472 -13.84 4.69 -2.18
C ALA A 472 -13.87 3.37 -2.96
N HIS A 473 -15.00 2.65 -2.88
CA HIS A 473 -15.36 1.62 -3.86
C HIS A 473 -16.36 2.21 -4.86
N VAL A 474 -16.12 2.01 -6.16
CA VAL A 474 -16.96 2.55 -7.23
C VAL A 474 -17.84 1.44 -7.82
N MET A 475 -19.09 1.40 -7.43
CA MET A 475 -20.07 0.45 -7.97
C MET A 475 -20.72 1.02 -9.23
N LYS A 476 -20.57 0.33 -10.38
CA LYS A 476 -21.06 0.80 -11.68
C LYS A 476 -22.48 0.30 -11.97
N PHE A 477 -23.35 1.22 -12.40
CA PHE A 477 -24.71 0.95 -12.84
C PHE A 477 -24.77 0.98 -14.36
N LYS A 478 -25.37 -0.06 -14.93
CA LYS A 478 -25.77 -0.10 -16.34
C LYS A 478 -27.17 0.48 -16.48
N SER A 479 -27.56 0.80 -17.72
CA SER A 479 -28.94 1.18 -18.01
C SER A 479 -29.90 0.04 -17.61
N PRO A 480 -30.96 0.32 -16.81
CA PRO A 480 -31.97 -0.67 -16.44
C PRO A 480 -32.66 -1.33 -17.65
N LEU A 481 -32.68 -0.65 -18.79
CA LEU A 481 -33.25 -1.15 -20.04
C LEU A 481 -32.43 -2.29 -20.66
N LEU A 482 -31.18 -2.48 -20.24
CA LEU A 482 -30.31 -3.56 -20.71
C LEU A 482 -30.34 -4.80 -19.81
N THR A 483 -31.08 -4.73 -18.70
CA THR A 483 -31.25 -5.85 -17.79
C THR A 483 -32.24 -6.84 -18.39
N ASP A 484 -32.07 -8.14 -18.12
CA ASP A 484 -33.04 -9.18 -18.47
C ASP A 484 -34.06 -9.29 -17.34
N TRP A 485 -35.29 -8.82 -17.59
CA TRP A 485 -36.33 -8.70 -16.57
C TRP A 485 -36.96 -10.07 -16.30
N ASP A 486 -37.14 -10.88 -17.33
CA ASP A 486 -37.70 -12.22 -17.22
C ASP A 486 -36.78 -13.10 -16.35
N ALA A 487 -35.46 -13.01 -16.57
CA ALA A 487 -34.49 -13.71 -15.73
C ALA A 487 -34.55 -13.29 -14.25
N ILE A 488 -34.80 -12.01 -13.96
CA ILE A 488 -34.97 -11.52 -12.57
C ILE A 488 -36.26 -12.06 -11.96
N PHE A 489 -37.36 -12.07 -12.73
CA PHE A 489 -38.62 -12.61 -12.24
C PHE A 489 -38.51 -14.10 -11.94
N ASP A 490 -37.94 -14.88 -12.86
CA ASP A 490 -37.69 -16.31 -12.68
C ASP A 490 -36.80 -16.58 -11.46
N GLU A 491 -35.75 -15.76 -11.27
CA GLU A 491 -34.86 -15.83 -10.11
C GLU A 491 -35.62 -15.57 -8.80
N ILE A 492 -36.42 -14.51 -8.73
CA ILE A 492 -37.19 -14.16 -7.52
C ILE A 492 -38.27 -15.19 -7.22
N ASP A 493 -38.97 -15.67 -8.24
CA ASP A 493 -40.03 -16.68 -8.09
C ASP A 493 -39.45 -18.03 -7.63
N SER A 494 -38.19 -18.32 -7.97
CA SER A 494 -37.48 -19.52 -7.52
C SER A 494 -37.19 -19.56 -6.02
N TYR A 495 -37.20 -18.41 -5.33
CA TYR A 495 -36.96 -18.33 -3.88
C TYR A 495 -38.10 -18.94 -3.05
N GLY A 496 -39.32 -19.00 -3.60
CA GLY A 496 -40.49 -19.54 -2.90
C GLY A 496 -40.89 -18.74 -1.65
N LEU A 497 -40.69 -17.41 -1.67
CA LEU A 497 -41.08 -16.51 -0.59
C LEU A 497 -42.53 -16.05 -0.78
N ASP A 498 -43.39 -16.30 0.22
CA ASP A 498 -44.83 -16.05 0.13
C ASP A 498 -45.24 -14.61 0.50
N ASP A 499 -44.75 -14.08 1.63
CA ASP A 499 -45.03 -12.71 2.10
C ASP A 499 -43.72 -11.93 2.27
N VAL A 500 -43.55 -10.91 1.43
CA VAL A 500 -42.38 -10.02 1.43
C VAL A 500 -42.81 -8.56 1.56
N THR A 501 -44.01 -8.30 2.08
CA THR A 501 -44.56 -6.94 2.17
C THR A 501 -43.85 -6.09 3.23
N LEU A 502 -43.40 -6.71 4.32
CA LEU A 502 -42.81 -6.03 5.47
C LEU A 502 -41.31 -5.79 5.28
N PRO A 503 -40.76 -4.68 5.80
CA PRO A 503 -39.32 -4.43 5.76
C PRO A 503 -38.56 -5.42 6.64
N LEU A 504 -37.35 -5.79 6.20
CA LEU A 504 -36.41 -6.64 6.91
C LEU A 504 -35.44 -5.78 7.74
N VAL A 505 -35.79 -5.45 8.97
CA VAL A 505 -35.00 -4.57 9.84
C VAL A 505 -33.67 -5.22 10.21
N PHE A 506 -32.59 -4.49 9.93
CA PHE A 506 -31.23 -4.80 10.39
C PHE A 506 -30.87 -3.94 11.60
N ASP A 507 -30.26 -4.56 12.60
CA ASP A 507 -29.55 -3.82 13.64
C ASP A 507 -28.24 -3.24 13.08
N VAL A 508 -27.72 -2.19 13.70
CA VAL A 508 -26.56 -1.44 13.17
C VAL A 508 -25.30 -2.31 13.14
N GLU A 509 -25.12 -3.20 14.12
CA GLU A 509 -24.01 -4.14 14.18
C GLU A 509 -24.07 -5.17 13.03
N GLU A 510 -25.28 -5.55 12.60
CA GLU A 510 -25.51 -6.50 11.49
C GLU A 510 -25.09 -5.89 10.14
N LEU A 511 -25.08 -4.55 10.03
CA LEU A 511 -24.54 -3.80 8.90
C LEU A 511 -23.03 -3.55 8.99
N GLY A 512 -22.33 -4.28 9.87
CA GLY A 512 -20.89 -4.30 10.00
C GLY A 512 -20.32 -3.16 10.83
N GLU A 513 -19.29 -3.47 11.61
CA GLU A 513 -18.57 -2.52 12.43
C GLU A 513 -17.31 -1.99 11.72
N CYS A 514 -16.96 -0.72 11.98
CA CYS A 514 -15.70 -0.16 11.51
C CYS A 514 -14.54 -0.75 12.31
N THR A 515 -13.94 -1.82 11.78
CA THR A 515 -12.79 -2.50 12.37
C THR A 515 -11.53 -2.29 11.52
N PRO A 516 -10.32 -2.40 12.12
CA PRO A 516 -9.08 -2.38 11.37
C PRO A 516 -9.07 -3.46 10.29
N TYR A 517 -8.62 -3.11 9.08
CA TYR A 517 -8.62 -4.07 7.98
C TYR A 517 -7.77 -5.32 8.27
N PRO A 518 -8.10 -6.46 7.62
CA PRO A 518 -7.28 -7.66 7.67
C PRO A 518 -5.81 -7.37 7.34
N LYS A 519 -4.90 -8.08 8.02
CA LYS A 519 -3.46 -7.93 7.80
C LYS A 519 -3.07 -8.54 6.45
N PHE A 520 -2.05 -7.95 5.84
CA PHE A 520 -1.46 -8.50 4.63
C PHE A 520 -0.65 -9.76 4.96
N GLU A 521 -0.99 -10.87 4.30
CA GLU A 521 -0.32 -12.15 4.48
C GLU A 521 0.15 -12.67 3.11
N ARG A 522 1.45 -12.87 2.94
CA ARG A 522 2.03 -13.30 1.65
C ARG A 522 1.54 -14.67 1.18
N SER A 523 1.14 -15.53 2.11
CA SER A 523 0.60 -16.87 1.83
C SER A 523 -0.86 -16.87 1.39
N ASN A 524 -1.55 -15.73 1.48
CA ASN A 524 -2.95 -15.63 1.07
C ASN A 524 -3.04 -15.55 -0.46
N GLU A 525 -3.86 -16.41 -1.08
CA GLU A 525 -4.05 -16.49 -2.54
C GLU A 525 -4.44 -15.13 -3.17
N PHE A 526 -5.29 -14.35 -2.49
CA PHE A 526 -5.68 -13.02 -2.94
C PHE A 526 -4.47 -12.06 -2.93
N CYS A 527 -3.68 -12.09 -1.86
CA CYS A 527 -2.49 -11.25 -1.75
C CYS A 527 -1.44 -11.61 -2.81
N GLU A 528 -1.22 -12.89 -3.06
CA GLU A 528 -0.28 -13.37 -4.09
C GLU A 528 -0.72 -12.92 -5.49
N LEU A 529 -2.01 -13.11 -5.82
CA LEU A 529 -2.59 -12.69 -7.09
C LEU A 529 -2.38 -11.18 -7.33
N PHE A 530 -2.78 -10.35 -6.37
CA PHE A 530 -2.68 -8.89 -6.54
C PHE A 530 -1.25 -8.36 -6.44
N THR A 531 -0.34 -9.06 -5.75
CA THR A 531 1.09 -8.73 -5.77
C THR A 531 1.69 -9.01 -7.15
N THR A 532 1.31 -10.14 -7.76
CA THR A 532 1.74 -10.53 -9.10
C THR A 532 1.18 -9.56 -10.15
N LEU A 533 -0.13 -9.28 -10.11
CA LEU A 533 -0.76 -8.30 -11.00
C LEU A 533 -0.17 -6.90 -10.85
N ASN A 534 0.17 -6.49 -9.62
CA ASN A 534 0.80 -5.20 -9.41
C ASN A 534 2.16 -5.11 -10.10
N ARG A 535 3.01 -6.13 -9.92
CA ARG A 535 4.34 -6.20 -10.54
C ARG A 535 4.28 -6.27 -12.07
N ASP A 536 3.38 -7.09 -12.59
CA ASP A 536 3.39 -7.47 -14.00
C ASP A 536 2.49 -6.58 -14.87
N VAL A 537 1.50 -5.89 -14.28
CA VAL A 537 0.48 -5.10 -15.00
C VAL A 537 0.30 -3.70 -14.43
N PHE A 538 -0.01 -3.54 -13.13
CA PHE A 538 -0.45 -2.22 -12.61
C PHE A 538 0.69 -1.20 -12.52
N ASP A 539 1.84 -1.56 -11.96
CA ASP A 539 2.99 -0.68 -11.83
C ASP A 539 3.58 -0.28 -13.20
N PRO A 540 3.74 -1.21 -14.18
CA PRO A 540 4.09 -0.85 -15.56
C PRO A 540 3.10 0.10 -16.25
N LEU A 541 1.82 0.07 -15.86
CA LEU A 541 0.77 0.98 -16.36
C LEU A 541 0.64 2.26 -15.52
N GLY A 542 1.49 2.45 -14.51
CA GLY A 542 1.45 3.63 -13.63
C GLY A 542 0.19 3.71 -12.77
N VAL A 543 -0.49 2.57 -12.53
CA VAL A 543 -1.68 2.48 -11.69
C VAL A 543 -1.26 2.28 -10.24
N GLU A 544 -1.62 3.23 -9.37
CA GLU A 544 -1.29 3.16 -7.95
C GLU A 544 -2.09 2.06 -7.22
N PHE A 545 -1.40 0.97 -6.88
CA PHE A 545 -1.98 -0.14 -6.14
C PHE A 545 -1.17 -0.44 -4.87
N GLY A 546 -1.59 0.18 -3.76
CA GLY A 546 -0.90 0.11 -2.48
C GLY A 546 -1.45 -0.94 -1.50
N MET A 547 -0.78 -1.07 -0.35
CA MET A 547 -1.18 -1.99 0.73
C MET A 547 -2.61 -1.74 1.24
N ARG A 548 -3.08 -0.49 1.26
CA ARG A 548 -4.46 -0.14 1.65
C ARG A 548 -5.48 -0.83 0.75
N THR A 549 -5.28 -0.76 -0.57
CA THR A 549 -6.18 -1.37 -1.55
C THR A 549 -6.25 -2.89 -1.36
N ILE A 550 -5.13 -3.56 -1.08
CA ILE A 550 -5.12 -5.01 -0.80
C ILE A 550 -5.92 -5.33 0.47
N ARG A 551 -5.71 -4.57 1.55
CA ARG A 551 -6.40 -4.79 2.83
C ARG A 551 -7.92 -4.55 2.71
N GLN A 552 -8.34 -3.55 1.95
CA GLN A 552 -9.75 -3.32 1.60
C GLN A 552 -10.32 -4.48 0.77
N GLY A 553 -9.53 -5.02 -0.16
CA GLY A 553 -9.93 -6.18 -0.95
C GLY A 553 -10.12 -7.44 -0.11
N LEU A 554 -9.20 -7.72 0.82
CA LEU A 554 -9.36 -8.81 1.79
C LEU A 554 -10.64 -8.65 2.62
N ASN A 555 -10.91 -7.43 3.10
CA ASN A 555 -12.12 -7.13 3.86
C ASN A 555 -13.39 -7.38 3.02
N TYR A 556 -13.42 -6.86 1.80
CA TYR A 556 -14.53 -7.04 0.88
C TYR A 556 -14.77 -8.51 0.54
N VAL A 557 -13.73 -9.27 0.18
CA VAL A 557 -13.85 -10.70 -0.17
C VAL A 557 -14.34 -11.51 1.03
N SER A 558 -13.89 -11.19 2.23
CA SER A 558 -14.38 -11.83 3.47
C SER A 558 -15.86 -11.58 3.68
N LEU A 559 -16.31 -10.33 3.58
CA LEU A 559 -17.72 -9.97 3.80
C LEU A 559 -18.64 -10.43 2.66
N PHE A 560 -18.11 -10.54 1.43
CA PHE A 560 -18.87 -11.05 0.29
C PHE A 560 -19.21 -12.53 0.44
N SER A 561 -18.32 -13.30 1.08
CA SER A 561 -18.56 -14.74 1.30
C SER A 561 -19.77 -15.03 2.18
N ASP A 562 -20.21 -14.09 3.01
CA ASP A 562 -21.45 -14.24 3.80
C ASP A 562 -22.72 -14.17 2.93
N VAL A 563 -22.61 -13.51 1.76
CA VAL A 563 -23.73 -13.26 0.85
C VAL A 563 -23.73 -14.27 -0.31
N ASN A 564 -22.54 -14.59 -0.81
CA ASN A 564 -22.34 -15.45 -1.97
C ASN A 564 -20.95 -16.14 -1.90
N ASP A 565 -20.94 -17.47 -1.91
CA ASP A 565 -19.73 -18.29 -1.75
C ASP A 565 -18.77 -18.25 -2.96
N ASN A 566 -19.15 -17.59 -4.06
CA ASN A 566 -18.34 -17.54 -5.27
C ASN A 566 -17.15 -16.56 -5.13
N LYS A 567 -16.02 -17.08 -4.67
CA LYS A 567 -14.76 -16.32 -4.52
C LYS A 567 -14.29 -15.65 -5.82
N SER A 568 -14.44 -16.31 -6.98
CA SER A 568 -14.04 -15.73 -8.26
C SER A 568 -14.88 -14.51 -8.63
N LEU A 569 -16.17 -14.56 -8.33
CA LEU A 569 -17.07 -13.41 -8.47
C LEU A 569 -16.67 -12.27 -7.53
N ALA A 570 -16.35 -12.58 -6.27
CA ALA A 570 -15.89 -11.58 -5.30
C ALA A 570 -14.63 -10.84 -5.79
N ILE A 571 -13.63 -11.60 -6.28
CA ILE A 571 -12.39 -11.03 -6.84
C ILE A 571 -12.69 -10.18 -8.07
N ASN A 572 -13.55 -10.65 -8.98
CA ASN A 572 -13.97 -9.88 -10.14
C ASN A 572 -14.65 -8.56 -9.74
N ASN A 573 -15.58 -8.60 -8.79
CA ASN A 573 -16.27 -7.42 -8.31
C ASN A 573 -15.30 -6.42 -7.68
N PHE A 574 -14.33 -6.90 -6.88
CA PHE A 574 -13.28 -6.05 -6.34
C PHE A 574 -12.44 -5.37 -7.44
N ILE A 575 -12.05 -6.11 -8.49
CA ILE A 575 -11.33 -5.54 -9.64
C ILE A 575 -12.17 -4.43 -10.29
N VAL A 576 -13.46 -4.70 -10.53
CA VAL A 576 -14.38 -3.73 -11.15
C VAL A 576 -14.61 -2.50 -10.27
N HIS A 577 -14.76 -2.69 -8.97
CA HIS A 577 -15.12 -1.61 -8.04
C HIS A 577 -13.94 -0.77 -7.59
N LYS A 578 -12.74 -1.35 -7.51
CA LYS A 578 -11.61 -0.72 -6.83
C LYS A 578 -10.38 -0.53 -7.72
N VAL A 579 -10.16 -1.45 -8.65
CA VAL A 579 -8.94 -1.48 -9.46
C VAL A 579 -9.15 -0.75 -10.77
N LEU A 580 -10.12 -1.17 -11.58
CA LEU A 580 -10.41 -0.54 -12.88
C LEU A 580 -10.70 0.97 -12.82
N PRO A 581 -11.38 1.52 -11.79
CA PRO A 581 -11.60 2.96 -11.71
C PRO A 581 -10.31 3.78 -11.61
N LYS A 582 -9.21 3.17 -11.15
CA LYS A 582 -7.88 3.82 -11.07
C LYS A 582 -7.14 3.88 -12.41
N PHE A 583 -7.65 3.22 -13.45
CA PHE A 583 -7.01 3.22 -14.76
C PHE A 583 -7.37 4.51 -15.49
N THR A 584 -6.39 5.40 -15.59
CA THR A 584 -6.46 6.61 -16.40
C THR A 584 -5.52 6.47 -17.58
N PHE A 585 -6.08 6.36 -18.78
CA PHE A 585 -5.29 6.30 -20.01
C PHE A 585 -5.21 7.71 -20.60
N ASP A 586 -4.05 8.32 -20.46
CA ASP A 586 -3.73 9.59 -21.12
C ASP A 586 -2.96 9.29 -22.41
N GLY A 587 -3.49 9.76 -23.55
CA GLY A 587 -2.89 9.53 -24.86
C GLY A 587 -1.49 10.15 -25.02
N ASP A 588 -1.17 11.15 -24.21
CA ASP A 588 0.12 11.85 -24.23
C ASP A 588 1.16 11.19 -23.30
N LYS A 589 0.74 10.28 -22.41
CA LYS A 589 1.61 9.63 -21.43
C LYS A 589 2.03 8.25 -21.95
N GLN A 590 3.26 8.13 -22.42
CA GLN A 590 3.86 6.82 -22.68
C GLN A 590 4.06 6.07 -21.36
N VAL A 591 3.57 4.83 -21.30
CA VAL A 591 3.72 3.95 -20.14
C VAL A 591 4.37 2.63 -20.59
N GLY A 592 5.46 2.26 -19.91
CA GLY A 592 6.29 1.09 -20.19
C GLY A 592 7.50 1.35 -21.10
N ASP A 593 8.68 0.86 -20.68
CA ASP A 593 9.86 0.73 -21.55
C ASP A 593 9.68 -0.47 -22.48
N TYR A 594 9.38 -0.25 -23.77
CA TYR A 594 9.43 -1.29 -24.81
C TYR A 594 10.88 -1.62 -25.22
N ALA A 595 11.77 -1.84 -24.25
CA ALA A 595 13.19 -2.15 -24.49
C ALA A 595 13.62 -3.57 -24.10
N SER A 596 12.71 -4.42 -23.59
CA SER A 596 13.10 -5.76 -23.10
C SER A 596 12.26 -6.93 -23.64
N SER A 597 11.65 -6.79 -24.82
CA SER A 597 10.97 -7.91 -25.50
C SER A 597 10.86 -7.69 -27.01
N LEU A 598 11.99 -7.67 -27.73
CA LEU A 598 12.05 -7.91 -29.17
C LEU A 598 13.28 -8.76 -29.51
#